data_AF-X1FEJ1-F1
#
_entry.id   AF-X1FEJ1-F1
#
_cell.length_a   1.000
_cell.length_b   1.000
_cell.length_c   1.000
_cell.angle_alpha   90.00
_cell.angle_beta   90.00
_cell.angle_gamma   90.00
#
_symmetry.space_group_name_H-M   'P 1'
#
loop_
_entity.id
_entity.type
_entity.pdbx_description
1 polymer ?
#
loop_
_entity_poly.entity_id
_entity_poly.type
_entity_poly.pdbx_seq_one_letter_code
_entity_poly.pdbx_strand_id
1 'polypeptide(L)'
;GEEFDSINISFNSNHKTIEPVVESADGRGYNIAIGKKEKPIFVESEVKADYIVTTLKGKRAKKDEKKQILIPKSDAIVEEILKKLEKDKATTKSPSVAELEEEINELVYKLYGLNGKDVKVIEEFLRRF
;
A
#
# COMPACT_ATOMS: atom_id res chain seq x y z
N GLY A 1 16.31 -20.67 -7.53
CA GLY A 1 15.31 -20.54 -8.60
C GLY A 1 15.83 -19.50 -9.55
N GLU A 2 15.90 -19.80 -10.84
CA GLU A 2 16.62 -18.98 -11.82
C GLU A 2 16.03 -17.56 -12.01
N GLU A 3 14.82 -17.31 -11.51
CA GLU A 3 14.01 -16.12 -11.78
C GLU A 3 14.06 -15.03 -10.68
N PHE A 4 14.57 -15.36 -9.48
CA PHE A 4 14.55 -14.45 -8.33
C PHE A 4 15.92 -14.33 -7.66
N ASP A 5 16.27 -13.11 -7.26
CA ASP A 5 17.37 -12.81 -6.37
C ASP A 5 16.88 -12.77 -4.93
N SER A 6 17.69 -13.27 -4.00
CA SER A 6 17.36 -13.30 -2.57
C SER A 6 18.15 -12.26 -1.81
N ILE A 7 17.44 -11.33 -1.16
CA ILE A 7 18.03 -10.37 -0.23
C ILE A 7 17.72 -10.79 1.20
N ASN A 8 18.77 -10.98 2.00
CA ASN A 8 18.65 -11.32 3.42
C ASN A 8 18.87 -10.08 4.28
N ILE A 9 17.90 -9.76 5.12
CA ILE A 9 17.90 -8.61 6.03
C ILE A 9 18.03 -9.15 7.45
N SER A 10 19.02 -8.65 8.19
CA SER A 10 19.16 -8.91 9.62
C SER A 10 18.83 -7.62 10.38
N PHE A 11 17.91 -7.70 11.32
CA PHE A 11 17.47 -6.55 12.10
C PHE A 11 18.22 -6.49 13.44
N ASN A 12 18.98 -5.42 13.65
CA ASN A 12 19.75 -5.16 14.87
C ASN A 12 18.89 -4.51 15.98
N SER A 13 17.66 -4.12 15.67
CA SER A 13 16.73 -3.49 16.59
C SER A 13 15.27 -3.89 16.37
N ASN A 14 14.42 -3.62 17.36
CA ASN A 14 12.98 -3.86 17.25
C ASN A 14 12.33 -2.72 16.44
N HIS A 15 11.59 -3.08 15.41
CA HIS A 15 10.79 -2.18 14.58
C HIS A 15 9.31 -2.52 14.75
N LYS A 16 8.55 -1.62 15.39
CA LYS A 16 7.09 -1.74 15.47
C LYS A 16 6.47 -1.65 14.07
N THR A 17 6.98 -0.71 13.29
CA THR A 17 6.60 -0.45 11.90
C THR A 17 7.88 -0.09 11.14
N ILE A 18 8.13 -0.76 10.03
CA ILE A 18 9.25 -0.48 9.13
C ILE A 18 8.80 0.57 8.11
N GLU A 19 9.59 1.64 7.99
CA GLU A 19 9.37 2.75 7.05
C GLU A 19 10.66 2.94 6.24
N PRO A 20 10.85 2.13 5.19
CA PRO A 20 12.06 2.17 4.40
C PRO A 20 12.06 3.41 3.49
N VAL A 21 13.22 4.04 3.36
CA VAL A 21 13.43 5.24 2.54
C VAL A 21 14.44 4.92 1.44
N VAL A 22 14.12 5.32 0.21
CA VAL A 22 15.05 5.22 -0.91
C VAL A 22 15.99 6.43 -0.91
N GLU A 23 17.28 6.17 -0.93
CA GLU A 23 18.36 7.13 -1.06
C GLU A 23 19.08 6.87 -2.39
N SER A 24 19.19 7.88 -3.24
CA SER A 24 19.88 7.77 -4.53
C SER A 24 21.38 7.56 -4.30
N ALA A 25 21.95 6.49 -4.85
CA ALA A 25 23.37 6.15 -4.69
C ALA A 25 24.14 6.49 -5.98
N ASP A 26 24.70 7.70 -6.05
CA ASP A 26 25.76 8.15 -6.97
C ASP A 26 25.71 7.58 -8.41
N GLY A 27 24.51 7.48 -9.00
CA GLY A 27 24.29 7.02 -10.38
C GLY A 27 24.54 5.54 -10.67
N ARG A 28 24.81 4.69 -9.67
CA ARG A 28 25.04 3.23 -9.86
C ARG A 28 23.91 2.35 -9.34
N GLY A 29 22.96 2.93 -8.60
CA GLY A 29 21.81 2.24 -8.06
C GLY A 29 21.13 3.02 -6.94
N TYR A 30 20.37 2.31 -6.12
CA TYR A 30 19.53 2.85 -5.07
C TYR A 30 19.83 2.14 -3.76
N ASN A 31 20.05 2.92 -2.71
CA ASN A 31 20.18 2.44 -1.34
C ASN A 31 18.84 2.56 -0.64
N ILE A 32 18.44 1.55 0.13
CA ILE A 32 17.18 1.54 0.87
C ILE A 32 17.52 1.47 2.34
N ALA A 33 17.27 2.56 3.05
CA ALA A 33 17.47 2.68 4.49
C ALA A 33 16.21 2.20 5.22
N ILE A 34 16.31 1.09 5.95
CA ILE A 34 15.21 0.52 6.74
C ILE A 34 15.10 1.20 8.12
N GLY A 35 16.21 1.70 8.64
CA GLY A 35 16.30 2.40 9.91
C GLY A 35 17.75 2.72 10.26
N LYS A 36 17.96 3.63 11.23
CA LYS A 36 19.28 4.18 11.57
C LYS A 36 20.34 3.14 11.98
N LYS A 37 19.90 1.98 12.48
CA LYS A 37 20.79 0.93 13.00
C LYS A 37 20.92 -0.26 12.05
N GLU A 38 20.18 -0.25 10.95
CA GLU A 38 20.13 -1.36 10.01
C GLU A 38 21.02 -1.09 8.81
N LYS A 39 21.55 -2.17 8.23
CA LYS A 39 22.36 -2.04 7.01
C LYS A 39 21.45 -1.63 5.85
N PRO A 40 21.83 -0.61 5.06
CA PRO A 40 21.08 -0.26 3.86
C PRO A 40 21.12 -1.41 2.86
N ILE A 41 20.06 -1.55 2.09
CA ILE A 41 19.96 -2.53 1.00
C ILE A 41 20.26 -1.82 -0.31
N PHE A 42 21.18 -2.35 -1.09
CA PHE A 42 21.49 -1.82 -2.41
C PHE A 42 20.77 -2.60 -3.50
N VAL A 43 20.20 -1.89 -4.48
CA VAL A 43 19.65 -2.45 -5.72
C VAL A 43 20.04 -1.59 -6.92
N GLU A 44 20.11 -2.21 -8.08
CA GLU A 44 20.56 -1.62 -9.34
C GLU A 44 19.48 -0.80 -10.07
N SER A 45 18.20 -1.00 -9.74
CA SER A 45 17.06 -0.40 -10.45
C SER A 45 16.08 0.27 -9.48
N GLU A 46 15.46 1.37 -9.92
CA GLU A 46 14.49 2.14 -9.15
C GLU A 46 13.25 1.30 -8.84
N VAL A 47 12.78 0.54 -9.84
CA VAL A 47 11.59 -0.31 -9.73
C VAL A 47 11.80 -1.40 -8.67
N LYS A 48 13.02 -1.95 -8.58
CA LYS A 48 13.39 -2.91 -7.53
C LYS A 48 13.44 -2.24 -6.16
N ALA A 49 13.84 -0.97 -6.07
CA ALA A 49 13.82 -0.22 -4.83
C ALA A 49 12.39 0.00 -4.32
N ASP A 50 11.50 0.41 -5.22
CA ASP A 50 10.07 0.57 -4.93
C ASP A 50 9.41 -0.73 -4.50
N TYR A 51 9.80 -1.84 -5.12
CA TYR A 51 9.34 -3.16 -4.72
C TYR A 51 9.73 -3.51 -3.28
N ILE A 52 10.99 -3.29 -2.89
CA ILE A 52 11.46 -3.54 -1.52
C ILE A 52 10.74 -2.63 -0.54
N VAL A 53 10.63 -1.34 -0.86
CA VAL A 53 9.95 -0.34 -0.02
C VAL A 53 8.52 -0.77 0.21
N THR A 54 7.78 -1.08 -0.85
CA THR A 54 6.38 -1.52 -0.77
C THR A 54 6.23 -2.83 0.00
N THR A 55 7.18 -3.76 -0.17
CA THR A 55 7.18 -5.06 0.51
C THR A 55 7.43 -4.94 2.01
N LEU A 56 8.26 -3.98 2.44
CA LEU A 56 8.67 -3.81 3.83
C LEU A 56 7.81 -2.80 4.59
N LYS A 57 7.26 -1.79 3.91
CA LYS A 57 6.47 -0.72 4.52
C LYS A 57 5.32 -1.30 5.34
N GLY A 58 5.24 -0.89 6.60
CA GLY A 58 4.19 -1.34 7.52
C GLY A 58 4.44 -2.68 8.21
N LYS A 59 5.49 -3.43 7.84
CA LYS A 59 5.83 -4.69 8.52
C LYS A 59 6.53 -4.43 9.86
N ARG A 60 6.44 -5.40 10.76
CA ARG A 60 7.20 -5.44 12.02
C ARG A 60 8.43 -6.34 11.89
N ALA A 61 9.47 -6.01 12.64
CA ALA A 61 10.63 -6.89 12.83
C ALA A 61 11.14 -6.82 14.27
N LYS A 62 11.60 -7.96 14.79
CA LYS A 62 12.25 -8.04 16.11
C LYS A 62 13.76 -7.96 15.96
N LYS A 63 14.43 -7.61 17.05
CA LYS A 63 15.88 -7.71 17.16
C LYS A 63 16.32 -9.16 16.88
N ASP A 64 17.41 -9.29 16.13
CA ASP A 64 18.04 -10.53 15.68
C ASP A 64 17.17 -11.38 14.74
N GLU A 65 16.01 -10.86 14.30
CA GLU A 65 15.19 -11.48 13.28
C GLU A 65 15.88 -11.37 11.92
N LYS A 66 15.85 -12.47 11.17
CA LYS A 66 16.30 -12.52 9.78
C LYS A 66 15.08 -12.66 8.87
N LYS A 67 14.96 -11.77 7.89
CA LYS A 67 13.93 -11.87 6.84
C LYS A 67 14.59 -12.00 5.48
N GLN A 68 14.05 -12.88 4.66
CA GLN A 68 14.43 -13.02 3.26
C GLN A 68 13.36 -12.37 2.40
N ILE A 69 13.79 -11.58 1.42
CA ILE A 69 12.94 -11.03 0.37
C ILE A 69 13.40 -11.63 -0.95
N LEU A 70 12.44 -12.07 -1.76
CA LEU A 70 12.68 -12.53 -3.12
C LEU A 70 12.34 -11.40 -4.08
N ILE A 71 13.28 -11.05 -4.94
CA ILE A 71 13.15 -9.96 -5.91
C ILE A 71 13.22 -10.58 -7.30
N PRO A 72 12.20 -10.37 -8.15
CA PRO A 72 12.28 -10.80 -9.55
C PRO A 72 13.51 -10.17 -10.24
N LYS A 73 14.23 -10.97 -11.03
CA LYS A 73 15.39 -10.46 -11.78
C LYS A 73 15.01 -9.45 -12.85
N SER A 74 13.85 -9.64 -13.48
CA SER A 74 13.34 -8.80 -14.57
C SER A 74 12.55 -7.62 -14.02
N ASP A 75 12.99 -6.40 -14.35
CA ASP A 75 12.29 -5.16 -14.00
C ASP A 75 10.87 -5.12 -14.56
N ALA A 76 10.64 -5.66 -15.75
CA ALA A 76 9.32 -5.72 -16.36
C ALA A 76 8.32 -6.52 -15.50
N ILE A 77 8.79 -7.61 -14.87
CA ILE A 77 7.96 -8.42 -13.96
C ILE A 77 7.69 -7.63 -12.67
N VAL A 78 8.69 -6.91 -12.15
CA VAL A 78 8.52 -6.08 -10.95
C VAL A 78 7.49 -4.97 -11.20
N GLU A 79 7.56 -4.29 -12.34
CA GLU A 79 6.56 -3.29 -12.72
C GLU A 79 5.15 -3.88 -12.81
N GLU A 80 5.00 -5.05 -13.42
CA GLU A 80 3.69 -5.72 -13.54
C GLU A 80 3.11 -6.05 -12.15
N ILE A 81 3.95 -6.52 -11.23
CA ILE A 81 3.55 -6.82 -9.85
C ILE A 81 3.11 -5.54 -9.13
N LEU A 82 3.86 -4.44 -9.25
CA LEU A 82 3.52 -3.16 -8.64
C LEU A 82 2.21 -2.60 -9.20
N LYS A 83 2.02 -2.64 -10.53
CA LYS A 83 0.78 -2.22 -11.20
C LYS A 83 -0.43 -3.06 -10.76
N LYS A 84 -0.27 -4.39 -10.65
CA LYS A 84 -1.33 -5.28 -10.13
C LYS A 84 -1.68 -4.93 -8.69
N LEU A 85 -0.67 -4.71 -7.83
CA LEU A 85 -0.90 -4.33 -6.44
C LEU A 85 -1.64 -3.01 -6.31
N GLU A 86 -1.35 -2.00 -7.14
CA GLU A 86 -2.09 -0.74 -7.16
C GLU A 86 -3.54 -0.94 -7.61
N LYS A 87 -3.76 -1.74 -8.66
CA LYS A 87 -5.11 -2.08 -9.12
C LYS A 87 -5.91 -2.83 -8.05
N ASP A 88 -5.27 -3.75 -7.33
CA ASP A 88 -5.91 -4.50 -6.25
C ASP A 88 -6.25 -3.59 -5.07
N LYS A 89 -5.35 -2.65 -4.71
CA LYS A 89 -5.64 -1.60 -3.72
C LYS A 89 -6.80 -0.70 -4.14
N ALA A 90 -6.89 -0.33 -5.42
CA ALA A 90 -7.99 0.46 -5.92
C ALA A 90 -9.31 -0.32 -5.91
N THR A 91 -9.28 -1.61 -6.21
CA THR A 91 -10.46 -2.49 -6.21
C THR A 91 -10.97 -2.76 -4.78
N THR A 92 -10.04 -2.94 -3.83
CA THR A 92 -10.36 -3.17 -2.41
C THR A 92 -10.70 -1.90 -1.64
N LYS A 93 -10.35 -0.72 -2.17
CA LYS A 93 -11.04 0.54 -1.85
C LYS A 93 -12.43 0.53 -2.49
N SER A 94 -13.23 -0.47 -2.13
CA SER A 94 -14.66 -0.42 -2.36
C SER A 94 -15.20 0.81 -1.62
N PRO A 95 -16.20 1.51 -2.17
CA PRO A 95 -16.85 2.61 -1.46
C PRO A 95 -17.23 2.14 -0.06
N SER A 96 -17.05 3.02 0.91
CA SER A 96 -17.47 2.75 2.28
C SER A 96 -18.97 2.44 2.30
N VAL A 97 -19.43 1.72 3.34
CA VAL A 97 -20.87 1.46 3.51
C VAL A 97 -21.66 2.77 3.47
N ALA A 98 -21.12 3.85 4.03
CA ALA A 98 -21.74 5.17 4.01
C ALA A 98 -21.86 5.77 2.60
N GLU A 99 -20.82 5.65 1.76
CA GLU A 99 -20.87 6.11 0.36
C GLU A 99 -21.91 5.31 -0.46
N LEU A 100 -22.01 4.00 -0.20
CA LEU A 100 -23.03 3.14 -0.82
C LEU A 100 -24.44 3.48 -0.33
N GLU A 101 -24.61 3.75 0.96
CA GLU A 101 -25.89 4.16 1.54
C GLU A 101 -26.36 5.52 0.98
N GLU A 102 -25.45 6.47 0.81
CA GLU A 102 -25.75 7.77 0.19
C GLU A 102 -26.17 7.60 -1.27
N GLU A 103 -25.46 6.77 -2.05
CA GLU A 103 -25.83 6.45 -3.43
C GLU A 103 -27.21 5.77 -3.52
N ILE A 104 -27.50 4.82 -2.63
CA ILE A 104 -28.82 4.16 -2.55
C ILE A 104 -29.91 5.16 -2.20
N ASN A 105 -29.69 6.02 -1.20
CA ASN A 105 -30.65 7.04 -0.78
C ASN A 105 -30.95 8.00 -1.93
N GLU A 106 -29.93 8.47 -2.65
CA GLU A 106 -30.13 9.31 -3.84
C GLU A 106 -30.98 8.61 -4.91
N LEU A 107 -30.72 7.33 -5.18
CA LEU A 107 -31.49 6.55 -6.16
C LEU A 107 -32.94 6.37 -5.72
N VAL A 108 -33.18 6.11 -4.43
CA VAL A 108 -34.52 6.02 -3.84
C VAL A 108 -35.24 7.37 -3.96
N TYR A 109 -34.58 8.47 -3.63
CA TYR A 109 -35.17 9.81 -3.73
C TYR A 109 -35.54 10.16 -5.18
N LYS A 110 -34.68 9.81 -6.14
CA LYS A 110 -34.95 9.95 -7.58
C LYS A 110 -36.13 9.07 -8.02
N LEU A 111 -36.20 7.82 -7.57
CA LEU A 111 -37.27 6.88 -7.91
C LEU A 111 -38.65 7.37 -7.44
N TYR A 112 -38.71 7.94 -6.23
CA TYR A 112 -39.94 8.49 -5.67
C TYR A 112 -40.21 9.95 -6.06
N GLY A 113 -39.35 10.55 -6.89
CA GLY A 113 -39.51 11.93 -7.36
C GLY A 113 -39.47 12.97 -6.25
N LEU A 114 -38.76 12.67 -5.15
CA LEU A 114 -38.71 13.53 -3.97
C LEU A 114 -37.96 14.83 -4.29
N ASN A 115 -38.51 15.95 -3.83
CA ASN A 115 -37.86 17.25 -3.95
C ASN A 115 -36.96 17.51 -2.73
N GLY A 116 -36.13 18.56 -2.81
CA GLY A 116 -35.17 18.87 -1.74
C GLY A 116 -35.79 19.22 -0.37
N LYS A 117 -37.10 19.51 -0.29
CA LYS A 117 -37.79 19.67 1.01
C LYS A 117 -38.14 18.31 1.60
N ASP A 118 -38.64 17.40 0.78
CA ASP A 118 -38.99 16.03 1.21
C ASP A 118 -37.76 15.28 1.69
N VAL A 119 -36.65 15.38 0.94
CA VAL A 119 -35.36 14.79 1.31
C VAL A 119 -34.89 15.31 2.67
N LYS A 120 -34.97 16.63 2.93
CA LYS A 120 -34.56 17.20 4.21
C LYS A 120 -35.34 16.66 5.40
N VAL A 121 -36.65 16.46 5.25
CA VAL A 121 -37.50 15.89 6.31
C VAL A 121 -37.09 14.44 6.61
N ILE A 122 -36.80 13.66 5.58
CA ILE A 122 -36.36 12.27 5.71
C ILE A 122 -34.97 12.19 6.35
N GLU A 123 -34.01 12.99 5.89
CA GLU A 123 -32.66 13.06 6.47
C GLU A 123 -32.67 13.50 7.94
N GLU A 124 -33.54 14.46 8.30
CA GLU A 124 -33.70 14.88 9.70
C GLU A 124 -34.32 13.77 10.55
N PHE A 125 -35.24 12.98 9.99
CA PHE A 125 -35.83 11.82 10.66
C PHE A 125 -34.80 10.71 10.87
N LEU A 126 -34.02 10.36 9.84
CA LEU A 126 -33.00 9.31 9.89
C LEU A 126 -31.88 9.64 10.89
N ARG A 127 -31.49 10.91 11.02
CA ARG A 127 -30.48 11.36 12.00
C ARG A 127 -30.86 11.18 13.47
N ARG A 128 -32.15 10.93 13.78
CA ARG A 128 -32.64 10.77 15.15
C ARG A 128 -32.60 9.32 15.65
N PHE A 129 -32.26 8.37 14.78
CA PHE A 129 -32.09 6.95 15.08
C PHE A 129 -30.63 6.53 14.86
#